data_AF-A0A2V2UP95-F1
#
_entry.id   AF-A0A2V2UP95-F1
#
_cell.length_a   1.000
_cell.length_b   1.000
_cell.length_c   1.000
_cell.angle_alpha   90.00
_cell.angle_beta   90.00
_cell.angle_gamma   90.00
#
_symmetry.space_group_name_H-M   'P 1'
#
loop_
_entity.id
_entity.type
_entity.pdbx_description
1 polymer ?
#
loop_
_entity_poly.entity_id
_entity_poly.type
_entity_poly.pdbx_seq_one_letter_code
_entity_poly.pdbx_strand_id
1 'polypeptide(L)'
;MKESLRRIDRVCASSFLENATNRWLGVRVDFLGNVIVITIALLGVIGTMMSFSTHDVGLVSLSLTMALASTSQLNWLVRMIGTMGADMNSVERILHYTHNIDHEEVPEMDRLVDELREKNTEGGDVTATVLVEGVSGGSEGQHPETTAGWLEFREVEMRYRAGLSFVLYRVSFLIETASEGRCGGPHRQRQVDAAAHAHADGGHLRW
;
A
#
# COMPACT_ATOMS: atom_id res chain seq x y z
N MET A 1 -17.66 14.27 23.31
CA MET A 1 -16.98 13.65 24.47
C MET A 1 -17.36 12.18 24.69
N LYS A 2 -18.65 11.78 24.68
CA LYS A 2 -19.04 10.36 24.82
C LYS A 2 -18.54 9.47 23.67
N GLU A 3 -18.63 9.95 22.42
CA GLU A 3 -18.16 9.18 21.25
C GLU A 3 -16.63 9.01 21.22
N SER A 4 -15.87 10.00 21.69
CA SER A 4 -14.40 9.88 21.76
C SER A 4 -13.98 8.85 22.82
N LEU A 5 -14.62 8.84 23.98
CA LEU A 5 -14.39 7.82 25.03
C LEU A 5 -14.66 6.42 24.49
N ARG A 6 -15.79 6.24 23.79
CA ARG A 6 -16.15 4.94 23.18
C ARG A 6 -15.11 4.44 22.17
N ARG A 7 -14.46 5.34 21.44
CA ARG A 7 -13.38 4.98 20.51
C ARG A 7 -12.11 4.57 21.25
N ILE A 8 -11.76 5.29 22.31
CA ILE A 8 -10.62 4.96 23.17
C ILE A 8 -10.84 3.60 23.83
N ASP A 9 -12.03 3.33 24.35
CA ASP A 9 -12.37 2.05 24.98
C ASP A 9 -12.18 0.87 24.02
N ARG A 10 -12.56 1.03 22.74
CA ARG A 10 -12.34 0.01 21.72
C ARG A 10 -10.87 -0.27 21.47
N VAL A 11 -10.05 0.78 21.35
CA VAL A 11 -8.60 0.64 21.15
C VAL A 11 -7.96 0.00 22.38
N CYS A 12 -8.35 0.43 23.57
CA CYS A 12 -7.84 -0.13 24.83
C CYS A 12 -8.21 -1.61 24.98
N ALA A 13 -9.44 -1.99 24.61
CA ALA A 13 -9.87 -3.39 24.59
C ALA A 13 -9.05 -4.23 23.59
N SER A 14 -8.78 -3.72 22.39
CA SER A 14 -7.91 -4.43 21.43
C SER A 14 -6.48 -4.59 21.93
N SER A 15 -5.88 -3.54 22.50
CA SER A 15 -4.52 -3.60 23.06
C SER A 15 -4.43 -4.56 24.24
N PHE A 16 -5.48 -4.64 25.07
CA PHE A 16 -5.54 -5.62 26.15
C PHE A 16 -5.58 -7.05 25.63
N LEU A 17 -6.38 -7.33 24.59
CA LEU A 17 -6.47 -8.64 23.96
C LEU A 17 -5.15 -9.06 23.31
N GLU A 18 -4.44 -8.12 22.69
CA GLU A 18 -3.10 -8.36 22.15
C GLU A 18 -2.12 -8.82 23.24
N ASN A 19 -2.08 -8.11 24.37
CA ASN A 19 -1.23 -8.48 25.50
C ASN A 19 -1.62 -9.82 26.13
N ALA A 20 -2.92 -10.08 26.27
CA ALA A 20 -3.43 -11.36 26.78
C ALA A 20 -3.02 -12.53 25.88
N THR A 21 -3.14 -12.35 24.56
CA THR A 21 -2.74 -13.36 23.56
C THR A 21 -1.23 -13.60 23.58
N ASN A 22 -0.44 -12.53 23.67
CA ASN A 22 1.01 -12.61 23.77
C ASN A 22 1.47 -13.37 25.03
N ARG A 23 0.80 -13.15 26.18
CA ARG A 23 1.08 -13.88 27.42
C ARG A 23 0.70 -15.36 27.30
N TRP A 24 -0.47 -15.65 26.73
CA TRP A 24 -0.95 -17.03 26.54
C TRP A 24 -0.03 -17.83 25.62
N LEU A 25 0.41 -17.23 24.51
CA LEU A 25 1.37 -17.83 23.60
C LEU A 25 2.73 -18.05 24.29
N GLY A 26 3.20 -17.06 25.06
CA GLY A 26 4.42 -17.16 25.85
C GLY A 26 4.43 -18.37 26.80
N VAL A 27 3.35 -18.57 27.57
CA VAL A 27 3.24 -19.71 28.49
C VAL A 27 3.36 -21.05 27.76
N ARG A 28 2.81 -21.17 26.55
CA ARG A 28 2.91 -22.40 25.74
C ARG A 28 4.32 -22.64 25.22
N VAL A 29 5.00 -21.59 24.77
CA VAL A 29 6.39 -21.66 24.30
C VAL A 29 7.33 -22.03 25.45
N ASP A 30 7.14 -21.41 26.62
CA ASP A 30 7.96 -21.70 27.81
C ASP A 30 7.73 -23.14 28.31
N PHE A 31 6.49 -23.66 28.21
CA PHE A 31 6.21 -25.06 28.52
C PHE A 31 6.96 -26.03 27.58
N LEU A 32 6.97 -25.77 26.28
CA LEU A 32 7.73 -26.55 25.30
C LEU A 32 9.24 -26.49 25.58
N GLY A 33 9.75 -25.30 25.93
CA GLY A 33 11.15 -25.13 26.33
C GLY A 33 11.52 -25.95 27.57
N ASN A 34 10.67 -25.95 28.59
CA ASN A 34 10.86 -26.77 29.78
C ASN A 34 10.91 -28.28 29.46
N VAL A 35 10.07 -28.76 28.54
CA VAL A 35 10.12 -30.16 28.09
C VAL A 35 11.48 -30.46 27.45
N ILE A 36 11.99 -29.58 26.58
CA ILE A 36 13.30 -29.75 25.94
C ILE A 36 14.42 -29.78 26.99
N VAL A 37 14.42 -28.85 27.94
CA VAL A 37 15.43 -28.78 29.00
C VAL A 37 15.41 -30.05 29.87
N ILE A 38 14.22 -30.54 30.24
CA ILE A 38 14.07 -31.79 30.99
C ILE A 38 14.61 -32.98 30.18
N THR A 39 14.35 -33.04 28.87
CA THR A 39 14.90 -34.12 28.03
C THR A 39 16.43 -34.09 27.96
N ILE A 40 17.04 -32.90 27.81
CA ILE A 40 18.51 -32.75 27.79
C ILE A 40 19.11 -33.15 29.14
N ALA A 41 18.49 -32.72 30.24
CA ALA A 41 18.93 -33.07 31.59
C ALA A 41 18.82 -34.58 31.85
N LEU A 42 17.70 -35.21 31.48
CA LEU A 42 17.49 -36.65 31.62
C LEU A 42 18.50 -37.45 30.79
N LEU A 43 18.73 -37.06 29.53
CA LEU A 43 19.73 -37.70 28.66
C LEU A 43 21.15 -37.54 29.23
N GLY A 44 21.48 -36.37 29.79
CA GLY A 44 22.75 -36.13 30.47
C GLY A 44 22.96 -37.07 31.67
N VAL A 45 21.94 -37.24 32.52
CA VAL A 45 21.99 -38.14 33.69
C VAL A 45 22.06 -39.61 33.27
N ILE A 46 21.26 -40.01 32.28
CA ILE A 46 21.25 -41.40 31.79
C ILE A 46 22.59 -41.75 31.13
N GLY A 47 23.17 -40.83 30.36
CA GLY A 47 24.47 -41.01 29.72
C GLY A 47 25.61 -41.18 30.73
N THR A 48 25.58 -40.45 31.85
CA THR A 48 26.57 -40.63 32.93
C THR A 48 26.35 -41.92 33.72
N MET A 49 25.10 -42.34 33.96
CA MET A 49 24.80 -43.58 34.69
C MET A 49 25.10 -44.85 33.89
N MET A 50 24.80 -44.87 32.59
CA MET A 50 24.99 -46.07 31.75
C MET A 50 26.39 -46.18 31.13
N SER A 51 27.31 -45.27 31.43
CA SER A 51 28.72 -45.29 31.01
C SER A 51 28.92 -45.59 29.51
N PHE A 52 28.05 -45.01 28.65
CA PHE A 52 28.07 -45.27 27.21
C PHE A 52 29.30 -44.68 26.50
N SER A 53 30.02 -43.73 27.11
CA SER A 53 31.35 -43.25 26.71
C SER A 53 31.91 -42.26 27.76
N THR A 54 33.15 -41.80 27.60
CA THR A 54 33.75 -40.70 28.37
C THR A 54 33.04 -39.39 28.04
N HIS A 55 31.90 -39.13 28.69
CA HIS A 55 31.14 -37.90 28.48
C HIS A 55 31.76 -36.76 29.29
N ASP A 56 32.23 -35.72 28.59
CA ASP A 56 32.73 -34.52 29.22
C ASP A 56 31.55 -33.75 29.83
N VAL A 57 31.49 -33.71 31.15
CA VAL A 57 30.43 -33.04 31.94
C VAL A 57 30.31 -31.56 31.57
N GLY A 58 31.42 -30.95 31.11
CA GLY A 58 31.44 -29.58 30.61
C GLY A 58 30.58 -29.38 29.36
N LEU A 59 30.58 -30.33 28.42
CA LEU A 59 29.79 -30.25 27.19
C LEU A 59 28.29 -30.39 27.45
N VAL A 60 27.89 -31.28 28.38
CA VAL A 60 26.49 -31.43 28.79
C VAL A 60 25.99 -30.14 29.43
N SER A 61 26.78 -29.54 30.33
CA SER A 61 26.45 -28.28 30.98
C SER A 61 26.34 -27.13 29.97
N LEU A 62 27.28 -27.04 29.02
CA LEU A 62 27.24 -26.07 27.93
C LEU A 62 25.97 -26.21 27.08
N SER A 63 25.61 -27.45 26.70
CA SER A 63 24.42 -27.73 25.89
C SER A 63 23.13 -27.32 26.61
N LEU A 64 23.06 -27.55 27.93
CA LEU A 64 21.92 -27.14 28.76
C LEU A 64 21.80 -25.62 28.83
N THR A 65 22.91 -24.91 29.03
CA THR A 65 22.93 -23.43 29.01
C THR A 65 22.47 -22.87 27.66
N MET A 66 22.91 -23.46 26.56
CA MET A 66 22.50 -23.03 25.21
C MET A 66 21.03 -23.33 24.92
N ALA A 67 20.50 -24.47 25.38
CA ALA A 67 19.08 -24.80 25.25
C ALA A 67 18.17 -23.84 26.04
N LEU A 68 18.59 -23.47 27.27
CA LEU A 68 17.90 -22.48 28.08
C LEU A 68 17.89 -21.10 27.40
N ALA A 69 19.03 -20.67 26.86
CA ALA A 69 19.12 -19.41 26.12
C ALA A 69 18.23 -19.41 24.86
N SER A 70 18.21 -20.52 24.11
CA SER A 70 17.38 -20.68 22.91
C SER A 70 15.88 -20.56 23.21
N THR A 71 15.42 -21.10 24.34
CA THR A 71 14.01 -21.02 24.76
C THR A 71 13.55 -19.57 24.93
N SER A 72 14.36 -18.74 25.60
CA SER A 72 14.06 -17.32 25.77
C SER A 72 14.03 -16.58 24.42
N GLN A 73 14.96 -16.92 23.52
CA GLN A 73 15.02 -16.32 22.20
C GLN A 73 13.81 -16.70 21.34
N LEU A 74 13.30 -17.93 21.47
CA LEU A 74 12.14 -18.40 20.73
C LEU A 74 10.86 -17.64 21.12
N ASN A 75 10.66 -17.35 22.41
CA ASN A 75 9.53 -16.55 22.89
C ASN A 75 9.55 -15.15 22.25
N TRP A 76 10.72 -14.52 22.20
CA TRP A 76 10.89 -13.21 21.56
C TRP A 76 10.73 -13.28 20.03
N LEU A 77 11.28 -14.32 19.38
CA LEU A 77 11.19 -14.53 17.94
C LEU A 77 9.73 -14.64 17.48
N VAL A 78 8.92 -15.42 18.18
CA VAL A 78 7.50 -15.61 17.84
C VAL A 78 6.74 -14.28 17.86
N ARG A 79 7.07 -13.40 18.80
CA ARG A 79 6.49 -12.04 18.85
C ARG A 79 6.91 -11.20 17.67
N MET A 80 8.20 -11.24 17.32
CA MET A 80 8.71 -10.51 16.16
C MET A 80 8.06 -10.94 14.85
N ILE A 81 7.85 -12.25 14.66
CA ILE A 81 7.17 -12.76 13.47
C ILE A 81 5.74 -12.21 13.38
N GLY A 82 5.03 -12.12 14.52
CA GLY A 82 3.71 -11.51 14.59
C GLY A 82 3.69 -10.05 14.17
N THR A 83 4.63 -9.25 14.68
CA THR A 83 4.78 -7.83 14.31
C THR A 83 5.16 -7.68 12.84
N MET A 84 6.12 -8.47 12.35
CA MET A 84 6.54 -8.46 10.95
C MET A 84 5.38 -8.80 10.00
N GLY A 85 4.53 -9.77 10.37
CA GLY A 85 3.35 -10.10 9.59
C GLY A 85 2.34 -8.95 9.52
N ALA A 86 2.16 -8.21 10.62
CA ALA A 86 1.31 -7.02 10.64
C ALA A 86 1.89 -5.89 9.79
N ASP A 87 3.21 -5.66 9.86
CA ASP A 87 3.89 -4.64 9.06
C ASP A 87 3.83 -4.95 7.55
N MET A 88 3.93 -6.23 7.18
CA MET A 88 3.84 -6.68 5.79
C MET A 88 2.49 -6.33 5.12
N ASN A 89 1.39 -6.27 5.88
CA ASN A 89 0.09 -5.83 5.34
C ASN A 89 0.16 -4.38 4.79
N SER A 90 0.94 -3.51 5.45
CA SER A 90 1.16 -2.15 4.95
C SER A 90 1.89 -2.16 3.60
N VAL A 91 2.87 -3.05 3.43
CA VAL A 91 3.60 -3.23 2.18
C VAL A 91 2.68 -3.76 1.07
N GLU A 92 1.85 -4.76 1.37
CA GLU A 92 0.88 -5.31 0.42
C GLU A 92 -0.07 -4.23 -0.09
N ARG A 93 -0.58 -3.37 0.80
CA ARG A 93 -1.44 -2.24 0.42
C ARG A 93 -0.72 -1.24 -0.47
N ILE A 94 0.52 -0.88 -0.16
CA ILE A 94 1.31 0.03 -1.00
C ILE A 94 1.50 -0.59 -2.38
N LEU A 95 1.91 -1.86 -2.43
CA LEU A 95 2.11 -2.57 -3.69
C LEU A 95 0.84 -2.61 -4.54
N HIS A 96 -0.31 -2.84 -3.90
CA HIS A 96 -1.62 -2.80 -4.56
C HIS A 96 -1.92 -1.41 -5.13
N TYR A 97 -1.67 -0.33 -4.39
CA TYR A 97 -1.88 1.03 -4.88
C TYR A 97 -0.94 1.41 -6.03
N THR A 98 0.26 0.83 -6.08
CA THR A 98 1.24 1.11 -7.15
C THR A 98 0.99 0.32 -8.42
N HIS A 99 0.51 -0.93 -8.34
CA HIS A 99 0.47 -1.81 -9.52
C HIS A 99 -0.93 -2.22 -9.98
N ASN A 100 -1.90 -2.31 -9.05
CA ASN A 100 -3.20 -2.91 -9.33
C ASN A 100 -4.33 -1.89 -9.52
N ILE A 101 -4.02 -0.59 -9.39
CA ILE A 101 -4.99 0.48 -9.66
C ILE A 101 -4.66 1.07 -11.03
N ASP A 102 -5.71 1.35 -11.80
CA ASP A 102 -5.61 2.04 -13.08
C ASP A 102 -5.00 3.43 -12.86
N HIS A 103 -3.85 3.67 -13.46
CA HIS A 103 -3.18 4.97 -13.43
C HIS A 103 -3.62 5.79 -14.64
N GLU A 104 -3.74 7.10 -14.44
CA GLU A 104 -3.89 8.02 -15.57
C GLU A 104 -2.61 7.95 -16.42
N GLU A 105 -2.77 7.76 -17.72
CA GLU A 105 -1.64 7.71 -18.65
C GLU A 105 -0.97 9.09 -18.68
N VAL A 106 0.26 9.18 -18.18
CA VAL A 106 1.10 10.37 -18.27
C VAL A 106 2.31 10.01 -19.14
N PRO A 107 2.23 10.21 -20.47
CA PRO A 107 3.22 9.68 -21.43
C PRO A 107 4.65 10.20 -21.21
N GLU A 108 4.79 11.36 -20.57
CA GLU A 108 6.07 11.96 -20.21
C GLU A 108 6.73 11.22 -19.03
N MET A 109 5.92 10.77 -18.07
CA MET A 109 6.44 10.06 -16.90
C MET A 109 6.82 8.62 -17.23
N ASP A 110 6.09 7.96 -18.12
CA ASP A 110 6.41 6.59 -18.54
C ASP A 110 7.79 6.51 -19.21
N ARG A 111 8.12 7.49 -20.07
CA ARG A 111 9.45 7.58 -20.71
C ARG A 111 10.57 7.75 -19.70
N LEU A 112 10.39 8.62 -18.70
CA LEU A 112 11.38 8.84 -17.64
C LEU A 112 11.53 7.62 -16.73
N VAL A 113 10.45 6.90 -16.44
CA VAL A 113 10.48 5.66 -15.65
C VAL A 113 11.21 4.55 -16.42
N ASP A 114 11.02 4.44 -17.73
CA ASP A 114 11.73 3.49 -18.58
C ASP A 114 13.23 3.82 -18.66
N GLU A 115 13.60 5.09 -18.84
CA GLU A 115 15.01 5.54 -18.80
C GLU A 115 15.68 5.27 -17.44
N LEU A 116 14.97 5.49 -16.33
CA LEU A 116 15.49 5.22 -14.98
C LEU A 116 15.61 3.71 -14.68
N ARG A 117 14.73 2.88 -15.23
CA ARG A 117 14.82 1.41 -15.14
C ARG A 117 16.03 0.88 -15.90
N GLU A 118 16.30 1.43 -17.09
CA GLU A 118 17.48 1.07 -17.89
C GLU A 118 18.77 1.42 -17.13
N LYS A 119 18.86 2.62 -16.56
CA LYS A 119 20.04 3.06 -15.77
C LYS A 119 20.26 2.25 -14.50
N ASN A 120 19.21 1.80 -13.82
CA ASN A 120 19.33 0.95 -12.62
C ASN A 120 19.74 -0.50 -12.95
N THR A 121 19.48 -0.98 -14.17
CA THR A 121 19.88 -2.34 -14.59
C THR A 121 21.39 -2.44 -14.87
N GLU A 122 22.03 -1.31 -15.19
CA GLU A 122 23.47 -1.21 -15.42
C GLU A 122 24.27 -0.90 -14.13
N GLY A 123 23.62 -0.36 -13.10
CA GLY A 123 24.23 0.04 -11.82
C GLY A 123 23.83 -0.85 -10.65
N GLY A 124 24.42 -2.05 -10.55
CA GLY A 124 24.20 -2.97 -9.42
C GLY A 124 24.85 -2.54 -8.11
N ASP A 125 24.39 -1.45 -7.49
CA ASP A 125 24.69 -1.13 -6.09
C ASP A 125 23.40 -0.78 -5.33
N VAL A 126 23.01 -1.69 -4.43
CA VAL A 126 21.77 -1.65 -3.64
C VAL A 126 21.87 -0.65 -2.46
N THR A 127 22.92 0.19 -2.42
CA THR A 127 23.21 1.11 -1.31
C THR A 127 22.99 2.60 -1.65
N ALA A 128 22.44 2.93 -2.81
CA ALA A 128 22.14 4.31 -3.15
C ALA A 128 20.93 4.81 -2.34
N THR A 129 21.22 5.60 -1.31
CA THR A 129 20.25 6.46 -0.64
C THR A 129 19.47 7.21 -1.70
N VAL A 130 18.14 7.07 -1.69
CA VAL A 130 17.24 7.86 -2.55
C VAL A 130 17.37 9.32 -2.14
N LEU A 131 18.39 9.99 -2.67
CA LEU A 131 18.41 11.43 -2.78
C LEU A 131 17.28 11.76 -3.75
N VAL A 132 16.11 12.06 -3.19
CA VAL A 132 15.13 12.91 -3.87
C VAL A 132 15.79 14.28 -3.94
N GLU A 133 16.73 14.42 -4.86
CA GLU A 133 17.17 15.72 -5.30
C GLU A 133 15.91 16.35 -5.89
N GLY A 134 15.43 17.41 -5.23
CA GLY A 134 14.34 18.20 -5.74
C GLY A 134 14.78 18.73 -7.09
N VAL A 135 14.45 18.01 -8.16
CA VAL A 135 14.61 18.47 -9.53
C VAL A 135 13.67 19.66 -9.63
N SER A 136 14.28 20.85 -9.46
CA SER A 136 13.75 22.13 -9.91
C SER A 136 13.74 22.25 -11.44
N GLY A 137 13.96 21.15 -12.16
CA GLY A 137 13.65 21.01 -13.56
C GLY A 137 12.13 20.94 -13.70
N GLY A 138 11.50 22.12 -13.77
CA GLY A 138 10.28 22.24 -14.54
C GLY A 138 10.57 21.63 -15.90
N SER A 139 9.93 20.50 -16.19
CA SER A 139 9.98 19.95 -17.53
C SER A 139 9.37 21.02 -18.42
N GLU A 140 10.22 21.71 -19.14
CA GLU A 140 9.87 22.62 -20.22
C GLU A 140 9.38 21.75 -21.38
N GLY A 141 8.30 21.00 -21.14
CA GLY A 141 7.39 20.64 -22.20
C GLY A 141 6.95 21.97 -22.79
N GLN A 142 7.54 22.32 -23.93
CA GLN A 142 7.12 23.43 -24.77
C GLN A 142 5.64 23.20 -25.10
N HIS A 143 4.75 23.60 -24.21
CA HIS A 143 3.44 24.05 -24.66
C HIS A 143 3.77 25.19 -25.62
N PRO A 144 3.37 25.12 -26.90
CA PRO A 144 3.50 26.27 -27.77
C PRO A 144 2.86 27.43 -27.01
N GLU A 145 3.64 28.50 -26.79
CA GLU A 145 3.19 29.77 -26.22
C GLU A 145 1.73 29.94 -26.61
N THR A 146 0.78 29.98 -25.65
CA THR A 146 -0.66 29.88 -25.96
C THR A 146 -1.09 31.08 -26.79
N THR A 147 -0.91 30.96 -28.10
CA THR A 147 -1.25 31.91 -29.13
C THR A 147 -2.70 31.64 -29.42
N ALA A 148 -3.60 32.40 -28.76
CA ALA A 148 -5.05 32.40 -28.99
C ALA A 148 -5.62 31.06 -29.53
N GLY A 149 -5.83 30.09 -28.65
CA GLY A 149 -6.42 28.78 -29.01
C GLY A 149 -7.95 28.79 -28.91
N TRP A 150 -8.63 28.25 -29.92
CA TRP A 150 -10.06 27.93 -29.86
C TRP A 150 -10.26 26.51 -29.34
N LEU A 151 -11.35 26.26 -28.60
CA LEU A 151 -11.68 24.95 -28.06
C LEU A 151 -13.01 24.48 -28.64
N GLU A 152 -13.00 23.36 -29.37
CA GLU A 152 -14.21 22.77 -29.93
C GLU A 152 -14.52 21.45 -29.23
N PHE A 153 -15.66 21.40 -28.56
CA PHE A 153 -16.23 20.16 -28.05
C PHE A 153 -17.13 19.57 -29.15
N ARG A 154 -16.85 18.33 -29.57
CA ARG A 154 -17.67 17.59 -30.53
C ARG A 154 -18.25 16.36 -29.86
N GLU A 155 -19.57 16.35 -29.72
CA GLU A 155 -20.37 15.24 -29.20
C GLU A 155 -19.79 14.62 -27.92
N VAL A 156 -19.36 15.46 -26.98
CA VAL A 156 -18.67 14.97 -25.79
C VAL A 156 -19.65 14.29 -24.85
N GLU A 157 -19.25 13.10 -24.41
CA GLU A 157 -19.95 12.29 -23.43
C GLU A 157 -19.07 12.10 -22.20
N MET A 158 -19.63 12.32 -21.01
CA MET A 158 -18.87 12.20 -19.76
C MET A 158 -19.64 11.40 -18.73
N ARG A 159 -18.95 10.54 -18.00
CA ARG A 159 -19.46 9.83 -16.83
C ARG A 159 -18.37 9.73 -15.77
N TYR A 160 -18.76 9.76 -14.49
CA TYR A 160 -17.82 9.65 -13.37
C TYR A 160 -17.30 8.22 -13.15
N ARG A 161 -18.10 7.21 -13.50
CA ARG A 161 -17.77 5.79 -13.29
C ARG A 161 -18.40 4.96 -14.40
N ALA A 162 -17.70 3.90 -14.82
CA ALA A 162 -18.21 2.93 -15.78
C ALA A 162 -19.54 2.33 -15.31
N GLY A 163 -20.50 2.19 -16.24
CA GLY A 163 -21.82 1.61 -15.96
C GLY A 163 -22.88 2.57 -15.41
N LEU A 164 -22.53 3.81 -15.05
CA LEU A 164 -23.51 4.84 -14.72
C LEU A 164 -23.96 5.62 -15.96
N SER A 165 -25.14 6.25 -15.84
CA SER A 165 -25.68 7.15 -16.85
C SER A 165 -24.72 8.31 -17.13
N PHE A 166 -24.70 8.75 -18.38
CA PHE A 166 -23.92 9.90 -18.78
C PHE A 166 -24.38 11.18 -18.06
N VAL A 167 -23.43 11.94 -17.54
CA VAL A 167 -23.65 13.25 -16.93
C VAL A 167 -23.71 14.33 -18.01
N LEU A 168 -22.82 14.23 -19.00
CA LEU A 168 -22.88 14.99 -20.25
C LEU A 168 -23.14 14.01 -21.38
N TYR A 169 -24.11 14.33 -22.24
CA TYR A 169 -24.49 13.48 -23.36
C TYR A 169 -24.53 14.30 -24.65
N ARG A 170 -23.64 13.96 -25.59
CA ARG A 170 -23.56 14.52 -26.94
C ARG A 170 -23.57 16.05 -26.99
N VAL A 171 -22.82 16.69 -26.11
CA VAL A 171 -22.72 18.15 -26.04
C VAL A 171 -21.66 18.63 -27.05
N SER A 172 -22.05 19.54 -27.94
CA SER A 172 -21.16 20.13 -28.95
C SER A 172 -21.22 21.65 -28.91
N PHE A 173 -20.07 22.32 -28.74
CA PHE A 173 -19.97 23.78 -28.80
C PHE A 173 -18.52 24.23 -29.06
N LEU A 174 -18.39 25.41 -29.65
CA LEU A 174 -17.12 26.05 -29.97
C LEU A 174 -16.92 27.26 -29.05
N ILE A 175 -15.80 27.29 -28.32
CA ILE A 175 -15.32 28.48 -27.62
C ILE A 175 -14.28 29.13 -28.52
N GLU A 176 -14.65 30.24 -29.14
CA GLU A 176 -13.72 31.10 -29.87
C GLU A 176 -12.95 32.00 -28.90
N THR A 177 -11.77 32.47 -29.31
CA THR A 177 -10.95 33.36 -28.48
C THR A 177 -11.61 34.73 -28.37
N ALA A 178 -12.36 34.95 -27.30
CA ALA A 178 -12.82 36.29 -26.96
C ALA A 178 -11.70 37.02 -26.19
N SER A 179 -11.11 38.05 -26.80
CA SER A 179 -10.43 39.09 -26.01
C SER A 179 -11.44 39.65 -25.02
N GLU A 180 -11.17 39.48 -23.73
CA GLU A 180 -11.79 40.14 -22.59
C GLU A 180 -13.28 40.54 -22.76
N GLY A 181 -14.18 39.72 -22.21
CA GLY A 181 -15.49 40.15 -21.72
C GLY A 181 -16.30 41.10 -22.61
N ARG A 182 -17.05 40.56 -23.57
CA ARG A 182 -18.20 41.29 -24.14
C ARG A 182 -19.36 40.36 -24.48
N CYS A 183 -20.00 39.81 -23.44
CA CYS A 183 -21.36 39.32 -23.58
C CYS A 183 -22.32 40.51 -23.54
N GLY A 184 -22.64 41.04 -24.71
CA GLY A 184 -23.64 42.09 -24.89
C GLY A 184 -23.72 42.55 -26.34
N GLY A 185 -24.60 41.92 -27.13
CA GLY A 185 -25.03 42.46 -28.42
C GLY A 185 -25.24 41.40 -29.51
N PRO A 186 -26.39 41.41 -30.20
CA PRO A 186 -26.80 40.33 -31.08
C PRO A 186 -26.16 40.51 -32.45
N HIS A 187 -25.52 39.47 -33.00
CA HIS A 187 -25.67 39.11 -34.41
C HIS A 187 -24.85 37.87 -34.77
N ARG A 188 -25.58 36.93 -35.39
CA ARG A 188 -25.10 35.90 -36.32
C ARG A 188 -24.53 34.61 -35.67
N GLN A 189 -25.39 33.89 -34.95
CA GLN A 189 -25.29 32.42 -34.84
C GLN A 189 -25.22 31.84 -36.27
N ARG A 190 -24.06 31.33 -36.69
CA ARG A 190 -24.08 30.16 -37.59
C ARG A 190 -24.56 29.01 -36.73
N GLN A 191 -25.78 28.57 -37.07
CA GLN A 191 -26.47 27.43 -36.52
C GLN A 191 -25.55 26.20 -36.66
N VAL A 192 -24.93 25.79 -35.55
CA VAL A 192 -24.53 24.39 -35.36
C VAL A 192 -25.62 23.84 -34.47
N ASP A 193 -26.40 22.91 -35.00
CA ASP A 193 -27.64 22.42 -34.40
C ASP A 193 -27.38 21.90 -32.98
N ALA A 194 -27.76 22.71 -31.99
CA ALA A 194 -27.77 22.35 -30.58
C ALA A 194 -28.96 21.42 -30.31
N ALA A 195 -28.87 20.18 -30.75
CA ALA A 195 -29.81 19.12 -30.39
C ALA A 195 -29.43 18.53 -29.03
N ALA A 196 -29.70 19.26 -27.95
CA ALA A 196 -29.70 18.68 -26.60
C ALA A 196 -30.94 17.77 -26.46
N HIS A 197 -30.85 16.54 -26.96
CA HIS A 197 -31.86 15.52 -26.70
C HIS A 197 -31.68 14.97 -25.29
N ALA A 198 -32.37 15.59 -24.32
CA ALA A 198 -32.65 14.99 -23.04
C ALA A 198 -33.62 13.82 -23.24
N HIS A 199 -33.10 12.63 -23.57
CA HIS A 199 -33.89 11.40 -23.55
C HIS A 199 -33.96 10.90 -22.11
N ALA A 200 -35.02 11.30 -21.41
CA ALA A 200 -35.43 10.67 -20.16
C ALA A 200 -35.93 9.26 -20.48
N ASP A 201 -35.02 8.28 -20.47
CA ASP A 201 -35.43 6.88 -20.58
C ASP A 201 -35.75 6.34 -19.18
N GLY A 202 -37.03 6.03 -19.00
CA GLY A 202 -37.61 5.49 -17.78
C GLY A 202 -37.15 4.07 -17.52
N GLY A 203 -35.94 3.93 -16.99
CA GLY A 203 -35.45 2.68 -16.42
C GLY A 203 -36.08 2.44 -15.06
N HIS A 204 -37.10 1.58 -15.02
CA HIS A 204 -37.78 1.04 -13.84
C HIS A 204 -36.77 0.54 -12.80
N LEU A 205 -36.43 1.40 -11.83
CA LEU A 205 -35.76 1.01 -10.59
C LEU A 205 -36.77 0.24 -9.74
N ARG A 206 -36.71 -1.08 -9.81
CA ARG A 206 -37.19 -1.93 -8.71
C ARG A 206 -36.14 -1.87 -7.60
N TRP A 207 -36.55 -1.29 -6.49
CA TRP A 207 -35.89 -1.40 -5.19
C TRP A 207 -35.78 -2.86 -4.74
#